data_AF-A0A1D7UUF9-F1
#
_entry.id   AF-A0A1D7UUF9-F1
#
_cell.length_a   1.000
_cell.length_b   1.000
_cell.length_c   1.000
_cell.angle_alpha   90.00
_cell.angle_beta   90.00
_cell.angle_gamma   90.00
#
_symmetry.space_group_name_H-M   'P 1'
#
loop_
_entity.id
_entity.type
_entity.pdbx_description
1 polymer ?
#
loop_
_entity_poly.entity_id
_entity_poly.type
_entity_poly.pdbx_seq_one_letter_code
_entity_poly.pdbx_strand_id
1 'polypeptide(L)'
;MSFLRNQTDSLTEILSKTLSVFIIFFSILAFLSCASKSLKLQGDLVRLNELPFYGAGFYVSASKVDKEDLEEIRKDLKNELASRSPKDRLERWKEISELNGSEGTYILFQIVPETRVLTEFLNFQFSFNDRPAEKSWSYYLQTLTAKVRNSRFSALPAYGAVAYPYYTVPPGVYPSGALVYDSDVTTDTEHIYRFLVRFPKDVAHRNSAKKNFFQVTTPAKSILKFEY
;
A
#
# COMPACT_ATOMS: atom_id res chain seq x y z
N MET A 1 -13.99 -27.74 58.00
CA MET A 1 -13.57 -27.64 56.57
C MET A 1 -14.24 -26.49 55.78
N SER A 2 -15.17 -25.71 56.34
CA SER A 2 -15.87 -24.62 55.61
C SER A 2 -15.09 -23.31 55.47
N PHE A 3 -14.19 -22.99 56.41
CA PHE A 3 -13.51 -21.69 56.44
C PHE A 3 -12.47 -21.51 55.33
N LEU A 4 -11.74 -22.58 54.99
CA LEU A 4 -10.75 -22.56 53.90
C LEU A 4 -11.40 -22.47 52.52
N ARG A 5 -12.62 -23.00 52.36
CA ARG A 5 -13.38 -22.96 51.09
C ARG A 5 -13.88 -21.55 50.76
N ASN A 6 -14.33 -20.80 51.76
CA ASN A 6 -14.72 -19.39 51.56
C ASN A 6 -13.52 -18.48 51.20
N GLN A 7 -12.31 -18.81 51.65
CA GLN A 7 -11.12 -18.05 51.28
C GLN A 7 -10.66 -18.35 49.85
N THR A 8 -10.77 -19.59 49.38
CA THR A 8 -10.47 -19.93 47.97
C THR A 8 -11.50 -19.34 47.00
N ASP A 9 -12.78 -19.31 47.40
CA ASP A 9 -13.86 -18.80 46.54
C ASP A 9 -13.77 -17.26 46.40
N SER A 10 -13.42 -16.55 47.47
CA SER A 10 -13.21 -15.09 47.40
C SER A 10 -11.95 -14.69 46.62
N LEU A 11 -10.86 -15.47 46.70
CA LEU A 11 -9.64 -15.22 45.92
C LEU A 11 -9.84 -15.48 44.42
N THR A 12 -10.61 -16.51 44.07
CA THR A 12 -10.93 -16.83 42.66
C THR A 12 -11.86 -15.78 42.03
N GLU A 13 -12.80 -15.21 42.79
CA GLU A 13 -13.62 -14.08 42.34
C GLU A 13 -12.80 -12.80 42.12
N ILE A 14 -11.81 -12.52 42.96
CA ILE A 14 -10.94 -11.34 42.80
C ILE A 14 -10.05 -11.53 41.56
N LEU A 15 -9.47 -12.72 41.38
CA LEU A 15 -8.66 -13.05 40.20
C LEU A 15 -9.46 -13.03 38.90
N SER A 16 -10.71 -13.50 38.90
CA SER A 16 -11.55 -13.45 37.69
C SER A 16 -11.93 -12.01 37.32
N LYS A 17 -12.19 -11.16 38.33
CA LYS A 17 -12.48 -9.73 38.12
C LYS A 17 -11.27 -8.96 37.61
N THR A 18 -10.07 -9.19 38.16
CA THR A 18 -8.85 -8.52 37.67
C THR A 18 -8.48 -8.97 36.26
N LEU A 19 -8.68 -10.26 35.94
CA LEU A 19 -8.42 -10.80 34.62
C LEU A 19 -9.43 -10.28 33.58
N SER A 20 -10.71 -10.09 33.95
CA SER A 20 -11.70 -9.49 33.03
C SER A 20 -11.40 -8.01 32.75
N VAL A 21 -11.01 -7.23 33.77
CA VAL A 21 -10.60 -5.83 33.59
C VAL A 21 -9.35 -5.74 32.69
N PHE A 22 -8.39 -6.65 32.88
CA PHE A 22 -7.18 -6.71 32.05
C PHE A 22 -7.49 -7.06 30.60
N ILE A 23 -8.40 -8.01 30.34
CA ILE A 23 -8.86 -8.36 28.99
C ILE A 23 -9.54 -7.15 28.34
N ILE A 24 -10.41 -6.43 29.04
CA ILE A 24 -11.09 -5.25 28.51
C ILE A 24 -10.08 -4.16 28.15
N PHE A 25 -9.09 -3.91 29.02
CA PHE A 25 -8.03 -2.94 28.77
C PHE A 25 -7.17 -3.32 27.56
N PHE A 26 -6.80 -4.60 27.44
CA PHE A 26 -6.05 -5.11 26.30
C PHE A 26 -6.88 -5.04 25.00
N SER A 27 -8.19 -5.28 25.08
CA SER A 27 -9.11 -5.16 23.96
C SER A 27 -9.18 -3.71 23.46
N ILE A 28 -9.30 -2.75 24.37
CA ILE A 28 -9.32 -1.31 24.03
C ILE A 28 -8.00 -0.88 23.38
N LEU A 29 -6.86 -1.34 23.90
CA LEU A 29 -5.55 -1.09 23.31
C LEU A 29 -5.42 -1.70 21.91
N ALA A 30 -5.91 -2.92 21.70
CA ALA A 30 -5.90 -3.56 20.38
C ALA A 30 -6.84 -2.85 19.38
N PHE A 31 -7.99 -2.36 19.84
CA PHE A 31 -8.88 -1.55 19.00
C PHE A 31 -8.28 -0.19 18.63
N LEU A 32 -7.53 0.46 19.53
CA LEU A 32 -6.80 1.70 19.26
C LEU A 32 -5.65 1.51 18.27
N SER A 33 -4.97 0.36 18.28
CA SER A 33 -3.90 0.06 17.32
C SER A 33 -4.44 -0.31 15.92
N CYS A 34 -5.74 -0.58 15.79
CA CYS A 34 -6.41 -0.90 14.53
C CYS A 34 -7.19 0.31 13.98
N ALA A 35 -6.75 1.54 14.26
CA ALA A 35 -7.22 2.71 13.52
C ALA A 35 -6.68 2.63 12.09
N SER A 36 -7.59 2.51 11.10
CA SER A 36 -7.20 2.33 9.70
C SER A 36 -6.36 3.51 9.19
N LYS A 37 -5.14 3.22 8.72
CA LYS A 37 -4.22 4.22 8.15
C LYS A 37 -4.69 4.82 6.81
N SER A 38 -5.63 4.16 6.13
CA SER A 38 -6.17 4.59 4.84
C SER A 38 -7.30 5.59 4.98
N LEU A 39 -7.23 6.69 4.22
CA LEU A 39 -8.28 7.69 4.11
C LEU A 39 -9.35 7.19 3.15
N LYS A 40 -10.62 7.37 3.51
CA LYS A 40 -11.74 6.89 2.70
C LYS A 40 -12.02 7.86 1.57
N LEU A 41 -12.01 7.39 0.32
CA LEU A 41 -12.43 8.19 -0.83
C LEU A 41 -13.93 8.54 -0.70
N GLN A 42 -14.26 9.81 -0.87
CA GLN A 42 -15.62 10.33 -0.88
C GLN A 42 -16.06 10.57 -2.33
N GLY A 43 -16.87 9.66 -2.87
CA GLY A 43 -17.47 9.75 -4.21
C GLY A 43 -16.99 8.70 -5.21
N ASP A 44 -17.57 8.72 -6.41
CA ASP A 44 -17.30 7.74 -7.47
C ASP A 44 -16.23 8.24 -8.46
N LEU A 45 -15.25 7.38 -8.77
CA LEU A 45 -14.15 7.64 -9.72
C LEU A 45 -14.59 7.63 -11.21
N VAL A 46 -15.81 7.15 -11.50
CA VAL A 46 -16.30 6.84 -12.86
C VAL A 46 -16.53 8.10 -13.73
N ARG A 47 -16.52 9.31 -13.14
CA ARG A 47 -16.84 10.56 -13.85
C ARG A 47 -15.63 11.45 -14.18
N LEU A 48 -14.40 10.97 -14.00
CA LEU A 48 -13.23 11.82 -14.28
C LEU A 48 -12.96 11.89 -15.79
N ASN A 49 -12.92 13.10 -16.35
CA ASN A 49 -12.61 13.34 -17.76
C ASN A 49 -11.21 12.85 -18.19
N GLU A 50 -10.37 12.49 -17.23
CA GLU A 50 -9.00 12.02 -17.43
C GLU A 50 -8.86 10.50 -17.53
N LEU A 51 -9.96 9.75 -17.34
CA LEU A 51 -10.02 8.29 -17.51
C LEU A 51 -9.23 7.79 -18.73
N PRO A 52 -9.37 8.37 -19.94
CA PRO A 52 -8.67 7.88 -21.12
C PRO A 52 -7.13 7.89 -21.02
N PHE A 53 -6.56 8.76 -20.17
CA PHE A 53 -5.11 8.88 -20.01
C PHE A 53 -4.54 7.93 -18.94
N TYR A 54 -5.39 7.42 -18.05
CA TYR A 54 -5.02 6.50 -16.98
C TYR A 54 -5.41 5.04 -17.26
N GLY A 55 -6.22 4.81 -18.31
CA GLY A 55 -6.70 3.50 -18.74
C GLY A 55 -8.19 3.27 -18.49
N ALA A 56 -8.68 2.07 -18.77
CA ALA A 56 -10.09 1.70 -18.57
C ALA A 56 -10.47 1.64 -17.08
N GLY A 57 -9.48 1.41 -16.21
CA GLY A 57 -9.62 1.55 -14.76
C GLY A 57 -8.34 2.08 -14.13
N PHE A 58 -8.46 3.02 -13.20
CA PHE A 58 -7.35 3.42 -12.34
C PHE A 58 -7.82 3.46 -10.89
N TYR A 59 -6.92 3.08 -9.99
CA TYR A 59 -7.18 3.07 -8.55
C TYR A 59 -6.47 4.24 -7.89
N VAL A 60 -7.16 4.88 -6.95
CA VAL A 60 -6.59 5.99 -6.16
C VAL A 60 -6.77 5.71 -4.69
N SER A 61 -5.71 5.90 -3.92
CA SER A 61 -5.75 5.84 -2.47
C SER A 61 -4.98 7.00 -1.85
N ALA A 62 -5.39 7.38 -0.65
CA ALA A 62 -4.63 8.28 0.19
C ALA A 62 -4.48 7.63 1.57
N SER A 63 -3.29 7.69 2.16
CA SER A 63 -3.02 7.18 3.50
C SER A 63 -2.28 8.21 4.34
N LYS A 64 -2.57 8.20 5.63
CA LYS A 64 -1.74 8.92 6.60
C LYS A 64 -0.43 8.16 6.78
N VAL A 65 0.68 8.88 6.78
CA VAL A 65 2.00 8.28 6.96
C VAL A 65 2.44 8.43 8.41
N ASP A 66 2.75 7.30 9.04
CA ASP A 66 3.33 7.27 10.38
C ASP A 66 4.85 7.42 10.34
N LYS A 67 5.45 7.66 11.52
CA LYS A 67 6.91 7.88 11.62
C LYS A 67 7.73 6.69 11.14
N GLU A 68 7.23 5.48 11.36
CA GLU A 68 7.88 4.23 10.98
C GLU A 68 7.92 4.08 9.44
N ASP A 69 6.78 4.36 8.79
CA ASP A 69 6.62 4.27 7.34
C ASP A 69 7.47 5.32 6.59
N LEU A 70 7.79 6.46 7.24
CA LEU A 70 8.64 7.50 6.65
C LEU A 70 10.07 7.03 6.34
N GLU A 71 10.62 6.06 7.08
CA GLU A 71 11.98 5.58 6.81
C GLU A 71 12.06 4.80 5.50
N GLU A 72 11.05 3.97 5.23
CA GLU A 72 10.92 3.24 3.97
C GLU A 72 10.69 4.20 2.80
N ILE A 73 9.76 5.14 2.95
CA ILE A 73 9.47 6.16 1.93
C ILE A 73 10.71 7.01 1.63
N ARG A 74 11.54 7.35 2.64
CA ARG A 74 12.81 8.05 2.40
C ARG A 74 13.77 7.25 1.52
N LYS A 75 13.83 5.92 1.68
CA LYS A 75 14.67 5.05 0.83
C LYS A 75 14.13 5.06 -0.60
N ASP A 76 12.82 4.91 -0.78
CA ASP A 76 12.18 4.94 -2.11
C ASP A 76 12.42 6.26 -2.83
N LEU A 77 12.24 7.39 -2.15
CA LEU A 77 12.49 8.73 -2.70
C LEU A 77 13.96 8.91 -3.10
N LYS A 78 14.90 8.42 -2.29
CA LYS A 78 16.34 8.45 -2.61
C LYS A 78 16.66 7.59 -3.83
N ASN A 79 16.03 6.42 -3.96
CA ASN A 79 16.20 5.54 -5.10
C ASN A 79 15.69 6.17 -6.40
N GLU A 80 14.51 6.81 -6.36
CA GLU A 80 13.98 7.55 -7.52
C GLU A 80 14.89 8.71 -7.91
N LEU A 81 15.38 9.47 -6.94
CA LEU A 81 16.27 10.59 -7.17
C LEU A 81 17.63 10.14 -7.75
N ALA A 82 18.11 8.97 -7.33
CA ALA A 82 19.31 8.36 -7.89
C ALA A 82 19.10 7.91 -9.35
N SER A 83 17.90 7.43 -9.69
CA SER A 83 17.54 7.01 -11.05
C SER A 83 17.38 8.18 -12.02
N ARG A 84 16.73 9.28 -11.62
CA ARG A 84 16.43 10.42 -12.52
C ARG A 84 17.54 11.46 -12.64
N SER A 85 18.48 11.48 -11.70
CA SER A 85 19.66 12.38 -11.68
C SER A 85 19.37 13.86 -12.05
N PRO A 86 18.39 14.53 -11.40
CA PRO A 86 18.07 15.92 -11.70
C PRO A 86 19.22 16.88 -11.35
N LYS A 87 19.23 18.08 -11.95
CA LYS A 87 20.28 19.10 -11.72
C LYS A 87 20.41 19.49 -10.23
N ASP A 88 19.28 19.54 -9.51
CA ASP A 88 19.23 19.95 -8.08
C ASP A 88 19.34 18.75 -7.12
N ARG A 89 20.04 17.69 -7.55
CA ARG A 89 20.12 16.41 -6.82
C ARG A 89 20.55 16.58 -5.37
N LEU A 90 21.58 17.41 -5.12
CA LEU A 90 22.17 17.56 -3.79
C LEU A 90 21.20 18.25 -2.81
N GLU A 91 20.47 19.24 -3.26
CA GLU A 91 19.49 19.96 -2.43
C GLU A 91 18.32 19.04 -2.09
N ARG A 92 17.73 18.40 -3.11
CA ARG A 92 16.63 17.44 -2.89
C ARG A 92 17.04 16.25 -2.03
N TRP A 93 18.28 15.77 -2.14
CA TRP A 93 18.79 14.69 -1.30
C TRP A 93 18.90 15.11 0.17
N LYS A 94 19.34 16.34 0.45
CA LYS A 94 19.36 16.91 1.80
C LYS A 94 17.95 17.03 2.35
N GLU A 95 17.03 17.62 1.58
CA GLU A 95 15.63 17.74 1.96
C GLU A 95 15.00 16.39 2.31
N ILE A 96 15.19 15.37 1.47
CA ILE A 96 14.66 14.01 1.72
C ILE A 96 15.30 13.39 2.97
N SER A 97 16.58 13.68 3.23
CA SER A 97 17.27 13.16 4.41
C SER A 97 16.76 13.82 5.71
N GLU A 98 16.41 15.10 5.63
CA GLU A 98 15.90 15.91 6.74
C GLU A 98 14.43 15.65 7.07
N LEU A 99 13.67 14.98 6.19
CA LEU A 99 12.25 14.67 6.38
C LEU A 99 11.96 14.05 7.75
N ASN A 100 11.46 14.82 8.72
CA ASN A 100 11.12 14.28 10.03
C ASN A 100 9.61 14.24 10.24
N GLY A 101 9.12 13.15 10.83
CA GLY A 101 7.70 12.97 11.19
C GLY A 101 7.19 13.92 12.27
N SER A 102 8.04 14.81 12.76
CA SER A 102 7.74 15.85 13.74
C SER A 102 7.53 17.22 13.12
N GLU A 103 7.62 17.41 11.80
CA GLU A 103 7.49 18.74 11.18
C GLU A 103 6.04 19.06 10.80
N GLY A 104 5.27 18.05 10.40
CA GLY A 104 3.94 18.24 9.83
C GLY A 104 3.13 16.95 9.76
N THR A 105 1.94 17.06 9.18
CA THR A 105 1.13 15.89 8.82
C THR A 105 1.52 15.44 7.41
N TYR A 106 1.91 14.17 7.29
CA TYR A 106 2.28 13.56 6.02
C TYR A 106 1.12 12.71 5.50
N ILE A 107 0.77 12.93 4.23
CA ILE A 107 -0.23 12.14 3.51
C ILE A 107 0.43 11.57 2.28
N LEU A 108 0.33 10.26 2.08
CA LEU A 108 0.78 9.57 0.88
C LEU A 108 -0.42 9.36 -0.03
N PHE A 109 -0.42 10.06 -1.16
CA PHE A 109 -1.38 9.84 -2.23
C PHE A 109 -0.79 8.87 -3.25
N GLN A 110 -1.54 7.84 -3.62
CA GLN A 110 -1.13 6.83 -4.58
C GLN A 110 -2.17 6.74 -5.71
N ILE A 111 -1.68 6.71 -6.95
CA ILE A 111 -2.47 6.41 -8.13
C ILE A 111 -1.86 5.21 -8.84
N VAL A 112 -2.70 4.23 -9.15
CA VAL A 112 -2.37 2.99 -9.87
C VAL A 112 -3.18 2.99 -11.17
N PRO A 113 -2.64 3.58 -12.24
CA PRO A 113 -3.23 3.49 -13.58
C PRO A 113 -2.98 2.12 -14.20
N GLU A 114 -3.82 1.74 -15.15
CA GLU A 114 -3.64 0.51 -15.95
C GLU A 114 -2.44 0.64 -16.90
N THR A 115 -2.25 1.83 -17.48
CA THR A 115 -1.16 2.10 -18.42
C THR A 115 -0.19 3.14 -17.88
N ARG A 116 1.04 3.13 -18.39
CA ARG A 116 2.02 4.17 -18.07
C ARG A 116 1.51 5.55 -18.50
N VAL A 117 1.62 6.50 -17.59
CA VAL A 117 1.11 7.87 -17.75
C VAL A 117 2.25 8.83 -18.01
N LEU A 118 2.02 9.80 -18.90
CA LEU A 118 2.94 10.92 -19.15
C LEU A 118 2.99 11.88 -17.96
N THR A 119 4.13 12.53 -17.76
CA THR A 119 4.35 13.44 -16.63
C THR A 119 3.39 14.63 -16.59
N GLU A 120 2.86 15.05 -17.73
CA GLU A 120 1.90 16.16 -17.82
C GLU A 120 0.58 15.87 -17.10
N PHE A 121 0.14 14.61 -17.14
CA PHE A 121 -1.06 14.13 -16.46
C PHE A 121 -0.81 13.71 -15.01
N LEU A 122 0.36 14.01 -14.45
CA LEU A 122 0.71 13.72 -13.05
C LEU A 122 0.81 14.98 -12.19
N ASN A 123 0.38 16.13 -12.71
CA ASN A 123 0.39 17.41 -12.02
C ASN A 123 -0.84 17.60 -11.12
N PHE A 124 -0.83 16.93 -9.98
CA PHE A 124 -1.89 17.05 -8.98
C PHE A 124 -1.68 18.25 -8.04
N GLN A 125 -2.77 18.94 -7.69
CA GLN A 125 -2.77 19.94 -6.64
C GLN A 125 -3.38 19.36 -5.37
N PHE A 126 -2.67 19.50 -4.26
CA PHE A 126 -3.06 18.91 -2.98
C PHE A 126 -3.50 19.99 -1.99
N SER A 127 -4.62 19.74 -1.34
CA SER A 127 -5.18 20.61 -0.31
C SER A 127 -5.72 19.78 0.85
N PHE A 128 -5.59 20.29 2.07
CA PHE A 128 -6.13 19.67 3.27
C PHE A 128 -6.90 20.74 4.03
N ASN A 129 -8.21 20.52 4.23
CA ASN A 129 -9.12 21.53 4.80
C ASN A 129 -8.94 22.92 4.13
N ASP A 130 -8.94 22.96 2.80
CA ASP A 130 -8.76 24.16 1.96
C ASP A 130 -7.39 24.87 2.10
N ARG A 131 -6.42 24.27 2.79
CA ARG A 131 -5.03 24.76 2.83
C ARG A 131 -4.16 24.02 1.83
N PRO A 132 -3.31 24.73 1.05
CA PRO A 132 -2.39 24.09 0.14
C PRO A 132 -1.31 23.31 0.89
N ALA A 133 -0.74 22.32 0.21
CA ALA A 133 0.44 21.61 0.70
C ALA A 133 1.66 22.56 0.78
N GLU A 134 2.51 22.36 1.78
CA GLU A 134 3.78 23.09 1.89
C GLU A 134 4.81 22.57 0.91
N LYS A 135 4.92 21.24 0.84
CA LYS A 135 5.86 20.52 -0.01
C LYS A 135 5.24 19.21 -0.49
N SER A 136 5.64 18.79 -1.68
CA SER A 136 5.24 17.54 -2.28
C SER A 136 6.44 16.86 -2.94
N TRP A 137 6.60 15.58 -2.71
CA TRP A 137 7.58 14.73 -3.37
C TRP A 137 6.85 13.63 -4.14
N SER A 138 7.32 13.31 -5.34
CA SER A 138 6.73 12.27 -6.18
C SER A 138 7.76 11.20 -6.47
N TYR A 139 7.34 9.93 -6.48
CA TYR A 139 8.15 8.83 -6.96
C TYR A 139 7.33 7.80 -7.71
N TYR A 140 8.01 7.06 -8.59
CA TYR A 140 7.41 6.05 -9.44
C TYR A 140 7.94 4.68 -9.06
N LEU A 141 7.02 3.73 -8.92
CA LEU A 141 7.29 2.33 -8.71
C LEU A 141 6.67 1.53 -9.85
N GLN A 142 7.39 0.52 -10.31
CA GLN A 142 6.89 -0.46 -11.25
C GLN A 142 6.99 -1.83 -10.60
N THR A 143 5.85 -2.48 -10.43
CA THR A 143 5.78 -3.85 -9.92
C THR A 143 5.53 -4.79 -11.08
N LEU A 144 6.36 -5.82 -11.19
CA LEU A 144 6.22 -6.88 -12.19
C LEU A 144 5.91 -8.17 -11.46
N THR A 145 4.68 -8.66 -11.62
CA THR A 145 4.17 -9.88 -11.01
C THR A 145 4.10 -10.97 -12.08
N ALA A 146 5.09 -11.86 -12.07
CA ALA A 146 5.07 -13.04 -12.91
C ALA A 146 4.40 -14.20 -12.16
N LYS A 147 3.29 -14.70 -12.70
CA LYS A 147 2.64 -15.94 -12.27
C LYS A 147 2.90 -17.03 -13.30
N VAL A 148 3.49 -18.13 -12.85
CA VAL A 148 3.66 -19.33 -13.67
C VAL A 148 2.47 -20.23 -13.41
N ARG A 149 1.61 -20.43 -14.41
CA ARG A 149 0.56 -21.45 -14.38
C ARG A 149 1.22 -22.78 -14.76
N ASN A 150 0.97 -23.83 -13.98
CA ASN A 150 1.60 -25.15 -14.12
C ASN A 150 3.10 -25.19 -13.78
N SER A 151 3.55 -24.55 -12.70
CA SER A 151 4.88 -24.83 -12.16
C SER A 151 4.90 -26.27 -11.60
N ARG A 152 5.61 -27.20 -12.27
CA ARG A 152 5.92 -28.47 -11.62
C ARG A 152 6.80 -28.15 -10.42
N PHE A 153 6.32 -28.44 -9.21
CA PHE A 153 7.21 -28.66 -8.07
C PHE A 153 7.95 -29.96 -8.34
N SER A 154 9.04 -29.91 -9.10
CA SER A 154 9.93 -31.06 -9.26
C SER A 154 10.72 -31.22 -7.96
N ALA A 155 10.13 -31.93 -6.99
CA ALA A 155 10.85 -32.49 -5.85
C ALA A 155 11.73 -33.68 -6.28
N LEU A 156 12.38 -33.58 -7.44
CA LEU A 156 13.36 -34.54 -7.92
C LEU A 156 14.67 -33.78 -8.12
N PRO A 157 15.78 -34.30 -7.58
CA PRO A 157 17.04 -33.58 -7.59
C PRO A 157 17.44 -33.31 -9.04
N ALA A 158 17.74 -32.05 -9.33
CA ALA A 158 18.26 -31.61 -10.60
C ALA A 158 19.59 -32.32 -10.89
N TYR A 159 19.53 -33.46 -11.57
CA TYR A 159 20.67 -33.96 -12.33
C TYR A 159 20.64 -33.25 -13.68
N GLY A 160 21.58 -32.31 -13.83
CA GLY A 160 21.87 -31.68 -15.10
C GLY A 160 22.24 -32.72 -16.15
N ALA A 161 21.80 -32.46 -17.38
CA ALA A 161 22.14 -33.18 -18.61
C ALA A 161 21.74 -34.68 -18.64
N VAL A 162 20.61 -35.00 -19.28
CA VAL A 162 20.50 -35.85 -20.49
C VAL A 162 19.01 -35.87 -20.89
N ALA A 163 18.66 -35.29 -22.03
CA ALA A 163 17.38 -35.56 -22.68
C ALA A 163 17.42 -37.00 -23.22
N TYR A 164 16.71 -37.93 -22.58
CA TYR A 164 16.57 -39.30 -23.11
C TYR A 164 15.64 -39.29 -24.33
N PRO A 165 15.97 -40.03 -25.40
CA PRO A 165 15.17 -40.05 -26.61
C PRO A 165 13.83 -40.75 -26.36
N TYR A 166 12.79 -40.15 -26.92
CA TYR A 166 11.41 -40.61 -26.95
C TYR A 166 11.34 -41.98 -27.65
N TYR A 167 10.87 -43.02 -26.96
CA TYR A 167 10.52 -44.29 -27.62
C TYR A 167 9.23 -44.09 -28.42
N THR A 168 9.28 -44.33 -29.73
CA THR A 168 8.09 -44.43 -30.59
C THR A 168 7.36 -45.74 -30.28
N VAL A 169 6.19 -45.65 -29.63
CA VAL A 169 5.31 -46.80 -29.38
C VAL A 169 4.58 -47.17 -30.70
N PRO A 170 4.36 -48.47 -31.01
CA PRO A 170 3.67 -48.87 -32.23
C PRO A 170 2.19 -48.43 -32.23
N PRO A 171 1.58 -48.21 -33.41
CA PRO A 171 0.22 -47.70 -33.50
C PRO A 171 -0.78 -48.79 -33.04
N GLY A 172 -1.55 -48.50 -31.98
CA GLY A 172 -2.63 -49.39 -31.52
C GLY A 172 -2.78 -49.54 -30.01
N VAL A 173 -1.88 -48.99 -29.20
CA VAL A 173 -2.04 -48.96 -27.74
C VAL A 173 -2.30 -47.51 -27.34
N TYR A 174 -3.45 -47.27 -26.69
CA TYR A 174 -4.00 -46.00 -26.22
C TYR A 174 -3.00 -44.84 -26.13
N PRO A 175 -3.34 -43.63 -26.62
CA PRO A 175 -2.48 -42.49 -26.40
C PRO A 175 -2.59 -42.15 -24.91
N SER A 176 -1.69 -42.68 -24.08
CA SER A 176 -1.22 -41.93 -22.92
C SER A 176 -0.38 -40.78 -23.46
N GLY A 177 -1.05 -39.87 -24.17
CA GLY A 177 -0.47 -38.62 -24.58
C GLY A 177 0.13 -38.01 -23.33
N ALA A 178 1.43 -37.73 -23.39
CA ALA A 178 1.95 -36.73 -22.50
C ALA A 178 1.11 -35.48 -22.78
N LEU A 179 0.14 -35.20 -21.90
CA LEU A 179 -0.43 -33.88 -21.75
C LEU A 179 0.75 -33.02 -21.31
N VAL A 180 1.54 -32.58 -22.28
CA VAL A 180 2.48 -31.49 -22.15
C VAL A 180 1.58 -30.28 -21.96
N TYR A 181 1.18 -30.04 -20.71
CA TYR A 181 0.57 -28.79 -20.34
C TYR A 181 1.65 -27.74 -20.53
N ASP A 182 1.52 -26.91 -21.57
CA ASP A 182 2.37 -25.76 -21.77
C ASP A 182 2.33 -24.92 -20.48
N SER A 183 3.52 -24.61 -19.96
CA SER A 183 3.67 -23.75 -18.79
C SER A 183 3.44 -22.31 -19.24
N ASP A 184 2.23 -21.82 -19.04
CA ASP A 184 1.88 -20.43 -19.34
C ASP A 184 2.48 -19.51 -18.26
N VAL A 185 3.34 -18.58 -18.67
CA VAL A 185 3.83 -17.50 -17.80
C VAL A 185 2.98 -16.26 -18.08
N THR A 186 2.10 -15.93 -17.14
CA THR A 186 1.35 -14.66 -17.16
C THR A 186 2.15 -13.62 -16.39
N THR A 187 2.57 -12.56 -17.07
CA THR A 187 3.23 -11.40 -16.45
C THR A 187 2.27 -10.24 -16.38
N ASP A 188 1.97 -9.78 -15.16
CA ASP A 188 1.21 -8.56 -14.93
C ASP A 188 2.20 -7.44 -14.56
N THR A 189 2.04 -6.27 -15.18
CA THR A 189 2.85 -5.09 -14.86
C THR A 189 1.95 -4.01 -14.32
N GLU A 190 2.23 -3.56 -13.11
CA GLU A 190 1.49 -2.49 -12.46
C GLU A 190 2.38 -1.25 -12.35
N HIS A 191 1.80 -0.12 -12.75
CA HIS A 191 2.42 1.19 -12.64
C HIS A 191 1.87 1.89 -11.41
N ILE A 192 2.73 2.33 -10.49
CA ILE A 192 2.32 2.97 -9.25
C ILE A 192 3.02 4.32 -9.14
N TYR A 193 2.24 5.39 -9.09
CA TYR A 193 2.75 6.74 -8.84
C TYR A 193 2.35 7.16 -7.43
N ARG A 194 3.35 7.54 -6.63
CA ARG A 194 3.16 7.94 -5.23
C ARG A 194 3.60 9.38 -5.04
N PHE A 195 2.83 10.10 -4.25
CA PHE A 195 3.03 11.50 -3.93
C PHE A 195 2.98 11.64 -2.40
N LEU A 196 4.14 11.92 -1.81
CA LEU A 196 4.24 12.27 -0.40
C LEU A 196 3.99 13.78 -0.27
N VAL A 197 2.96 14.15 0.47
CA VAL A 197 2.53 15.53 0.64
C VAL A 197 2.63 15.93 2.10
N ARG A 198 3.25 17.07 2.38
CA ARG A 198 3.39 17.64 3.73
C ARG A 198 2.44 18.80 3.93
N PHE A 199 1.69 18.75 5.04
CA PHE A 199 0.84 19.81 5.53
C PHE A 199 1.31 20.34 6.89
N PRO A 200 1.02 21.61 7.21
CA PRO A 200 1.31 22.16 8.53
C PRO A 200 0.56 21.38 9.62
N LYS A 201 1.14 21.25 10.82
CA LYS A 201 0.49 20.54 11.94
C LYS A 201 -0.85 21.12 12.34
N ASP A 202 -1.00 22.43 12.22
CA ASP A 202 -2.18 23.16 12.70
C ASP A 202 -3.43 22.89 11.86
N VAL A 203 -3.30 22.23 10.70
CA VAL A 203 -4.41 22.03 9.77
C VAL A 203 -5.39 20.97 10.26
N ALA A 204 -4.92 19.96 11.00
CA ALA A 204 -5.77 18.90 11.54
C ALA A 204 -6.62 19.35 12.75
N HIS A 205 -6.20 20.40 13.47
CA HIS A 205 -6.80 20.82 14.75
C HIS A 205 -7.77 21.99 14.65
N ARG A 206 -7.88 22.66 13.49
CA ARG A 206 -8.65 23.90 13.38
C ARG A 206 -10.16 23.74 13.28
N ASN A 207 -10.70 22.55 13.00
CA ASN A 207 -12.13 22.36 12.76
C ASN A 207 -12.70 21.18 13.57
N SER A 208 -12.88 21.31 14.89
CA SER A 208 -13.50 20.22 15.69
C SER A 208 -14.98 19.96 15.36
N ALA A 209 -15.64 20.86 14.62
CA ALA A 209 -17.05 20.76 14.25
C ALA A 209 -17.32 20.24 12.82
N LYS A 210 -16.30 20.14 11.96
CA LYS A 210 -16.45 19.66 10.57
C LYS A 210 -15.47 18.52 10.31
N LYS A 211 -15.92 17.46 9.64
CA LYS A 211 -15.07 16.35 9.20
C LYS A 211 -13.89 16.90 8.40
N ASN A 212 -12.68 16.47 8.74
CA ASN A 212 -11.47 16.85 8.02
C ASN A 212 -11.48 16.16 6.66
N PHE A 213 -11.08 16.87 5.61
CA PHE A 213 -11.00 16.31 4.26
C PHE A 213 -9.70 16.66 3.58
N PHE A 214 -9.13 15.67 2.92
CA PHE A 214 -8.02 15.81 1.99
C PHE A 214 -8.59 15.89 0.57
N GLN A 215 -8.24 16.93 -0.16
CA GLN A 215 -8.73 17.19 -1.50
C GLN A 215 -7.56 17.22 -2.48
N VAL A 216 -7.69 16.41 -3.53
CA VAL A 216 -6.76 16.33 -4.66
C VAL A 216 -7.47 16.87 -5.89
N THR A 217 -6.92 17.92 -6.48
CA THR A 217 -7.38 18.45 -7.76
C THR A 217 -6.49 17.92 -8.86
N THR A 218 -7.09 17.27 -9.84
CA THR A 218 -6.39 16.68 -10.97
C THR A 218 -6.07 17.72 -12.06
N PRO A 219 -5.18 17.44 -13.02
CA PRO A 219 -4.81 18.37 -14.09
C PRO A 219 -6.00 18.94 -14.91
N ALA A 220 -7.03 18.15 -15.16
CA ALA A 220 -8.29 18.53 -15.80
C ALA A 220 -9.33 19.10 -14.82
N LYS A 221 -8.89 19.55 -13.63
CA LYS A 221 -9.67 20.24 -12.61
C LYS A 221 -10.77 19.41 -11.95
N SER A 222 -10.69 18.08 -12.05
CA SER A 222 -11.59 17.21 -11.30
C SER A 222 -11.12 17.11 -9.84
N ILE A 223 -12.08 16.96 -8.92
CA ILE A 223 -11.81 17.05 -7.49
C ILE A 223 -12.07 15.70 -6.85
N LEU A 224 -11.03 15.10 -6.28
CA LEU A 224 -11.11 13.90 -5.44
C LEU A 224 -11.06 14.32 -3.98
N LYS A 225 -12.04 13.92 -3.19
CA LYS A 225 -12.10 14.19 -1.75
C LYS A 225 -11.92 12.90 -0.97
N PHE A 226 -11.13 12.96 0.10
CA PHE A 226 -10.88 11.85 1.01
C PHE A 226 -11.22 12.30 2.43
N GLU A 227 -12.01 11.51 3.13
CA GLU A 227 -12.33 11.72 4.54
C GLU A 227 -11.12 11.30 5.39
N TYR A 228 -10.72 12.19 6.31
CA TYR A 228 -9.59 12.01 7.22
C TYR A 228 -10.00 11.64 8.63
#